data_AF-A0A2R4FUR3-F1
#
_entry.id   AF-A0A2R4FUR3-F1
#
_cell.length_a   1.000
_cell.length_b   1.000
_cell.length_c   1.000
_cell.angle_alpha   90.00
_cell.angle_beta   90.00
_cell.angle_gamma   90.00
#
_symmetry.space_group_name_H-M   'P 1'
#
loop_
_entity.id
_entity.type
_entity.pdbx_description
1 polymer ?
#
loop_
_entity_poly.entity_id
_entity_poly.type
_entity_poly.pdbx_seq_one_letter_code
_entity_poly.pdbx_strand_id
1 'polypeptide(L)' 'MRPWQVRGRRFRTTWRGLDPDEVSAFLDQVADDLGRVYAQLSNSQEEAARIKDALRRWQAAQAPTMRAMARR' A
#
# COMPACT_ATOMS: atom_id res chain seq x y z
N MET A 1 5.53 -9.52 -3.06
CA MET A 1 4.67 -10.57 -3.64
C MET A 1 3.32 -9.94 -3.94
N ARG A 2 2.83 -10.01 -5.18
CA ARG A 2 1.55 -9.40 -5.59
C ARG A 2 0.40 -10.42 -5.46
N PRO A 3 -0.85 -9.98 -5.20
CA PRO A 3 -2.01 -10.88 -5.08
C PRO A 3 -2.16 -11.89 -6.22
N TRP A 4 -2.02 -11.45 -7.47
CA TRP A 4 -2.13 -12.34 -8.64
C TRP A 4 -1.00 -13.38 -8.72
N GLN A 5 0.18 -13.09 -8.16
CA GLN A 5 1.28 -14.06 -8.10
C GLN A 5 1.00 -15.16 -7.07
N VAL A 6 0.19 -14.87 -6.06
CA VAL A 6 -0.26 -15.85 -5.06
C VAL A 6 -1.27 -16.79 -5.68
N ARG A 7 -2.33 -16.24 -6.32
CA ARG A 7 -3.37 -17.04 -7.00
C ARG A 7 -2.81 -17.94 -8.09
N GLY A 8 -1.81 -17.47 -8.85
CA GLY A 8 -1.19 -18.23 -9.93
C GLY A 8 -0.12 -19.23 -9.49
N ARG A 9 0.16 -19.37 -8.18
CA ARG A 9 1.26 -20.21 -7.70
C ARG A 9 0.88 -21.68 -7.77
N ARG A 10 1.60 -22.44 -8.60
CA ARG A 10 1.51 -23.91 -8.64
C ARG A 10 2.58 -24.56 -7.76
N PHE A 11 2.16 -25.55 -6.98
CA PHE A 11 3.04 -26.41 -6.20
C PHE A 11 3.12 -27.80 -6.84
N ARG A 12 4.21 -28.53 -6.58
CA ARG A 12 4.34 -29.91 -7.03
C ARG A 12 3.54 -30.83 -6.09
N THR A 13 2.74 -31.73 -6.67
CA THR A 13 2.02 -32.76 -5.90
C THR A 13 2.99 -33.88 -5.48
N THR A 14 2.84 -34.37 -4.25
CA THR A 14 3.64 -35.49 -3.71
C THR A 14 2.72 -36.50 -3.02
N TRP A 15 3.20 -37.75 -2.86
CA TRP A 15 2.40 -38.88 -2.36
C TRP A 15 1.85 -38.71 -0.92
N ARG A 16 2.37 -37.75 -0.15
CA ARG A 16 1.86 -37.32 1.16
C ARG A 16 1.80 -35.78 1.24
N GLY A 17 1.32 -35.17 0.16
CA GLY A 17 1.12 -33.72 0.06
C GLY A 17 -0.21 -33.26 0.67
N LEU A 18 -0.34 -31.94 0.84
CA LEU A 18 -1.61 -31.30 1.16
C LEU A 18 -2.61 -31.45 0.02
N ASP A 19 -3.90 -31.36 0.35
CA ASP A 19 -4.97 -31.35 -0.64
C ASP A 19 -4.81 -30.13 -1.57
N PRO A 20 -4.68 -30.33 -2.90
CA PRO A 20 -4.56 -29.24 -3.85
C PRO A 20 -5.71 -28.22 -3.78
N ASP A 21 -6.93 -28.65 -3.47
CA ASP A 21 -8.09 -27.78 -3.42
C ASP A 21 -8.07 -26.91 -2.16
N GLU A 22 -7.67 -27.47 -1.02
CA GLU A 22 -7.46 -26.73 0.23
C GLU A 22 -6.34 -25.70 0.06
N VAL A 23 -5.23 -26.09 -0.58
CA VAL A 23 -4.13 -25.18 -0.89
C VAL A 23 -4.61 -24.05 -1.81
N SER A 24 -5.42 -24.35 -2.84
CA SER A 24 -5.94 -23.32 -3.74
C SER A 24 -6.84 -22.32 -3.00
N ALA A 25 -7.76 -22.83 -2.16
CA ALA A 25 -8.65 -21.98 -1.37
C ALA A 25 -7.87 -21.06 -0.40
N PHE A 26 -6.82 -21.60 0.23
CA PHE A 26 -5.95 -20.81 1.09
C PHE A 26 -5.17 -19.73 0.31
N LEU A 27 -4.65 -20.06 -0.88
CA LEU A 27 -3.98 -19.08 -1.72
C LEU A 27 -4.91 -17.96 -2.18
N ASP A 28 -6.17 -18.27 -2.47
CA ASP A 28 -7.18 -17.27 -2.82
C ASP A 28 -7.45 -16.32 -1.64
N GLN A 29 -7.63 -16.87 -0.44
CA GLN A 29 -7.77 -16.05 0.77
C GLN A 29 -6.56 -15.15 1.02
N VAL A 30 -5.34 -15.71 0.93
CA VAL A 30 -4.10 -14.93 1.11
C VAL A 30 -3.98 -13.84 0.05
N ALA A 31 -4.38 -14.11 -1.19
CA ALA A 31 -4.37 -13.10 -2.26
C ALA A 31 -5.35 -11.96 -1.95
N ASP A 32 -6.53 -12.28 -1.46
CA ASP A 32 -7.54 -11.29 -1.08
C ASP A 32 -7.06 -10.41 0.08
N ASP A 33 -6.50 -11.02 1.12
CA ASP A 33 -5.96 -10.31 2.27
C ASP A 33 -4.79 -9.40 1.88
N LEU A 34 -3.88 -9.88 1.04
CA LEU A 34 -2.82 -9.05 0.46
C LEU A 34 -3.39 -7.89 -0.36
N GLY A 35 -4.46 -8.14 -1.12
CA GLY A 35 -5.15 -7.10 -1.88
C GLY A 35 -5.68 -5.99 -0.97
N ARG A 36 -6.32 -6.36 0.15
CA ARG A 36 -6.84 -5.42 1.15
C ARG A 36 -5.73 -4.60 1.78
N VAL A 37 -4.65 -5.24 2.23
CA VAL A 37 -3.50 -4.55 2.85
C VAL A 37 -2.88 -3.55 1.89
N TYR A 38 -2.69 -3.92 0.62
CA TYR A 38 -2.13 -2.99 -0.37
C TYR A 38 -3.07 -1.82 -0.67
N ALA A 39 -4.39 -2.05 -0.71
CA ALA A 39 -5.36 -0.97 -0.88
C ALA A 39 -5.32 0.01 0.30
N GLN A 40 -5.28 -0.50 1.54
CA GLN A 40 -5.15 0.33 2.74
C GLN A 40 -3.85 1.13 2.74
N LEU A 41 -2.73 0.50 2.34
CA LEU A 41 -1.45 1.18 2.22
C LEU A 41 -1.49 2.31 1.18
N SER A 42 -2.10 2.06 0.02
CA SER A 42 -2.26 3.07 -1.03
C SER A 42 -3.07 4.26 -0.53
N ASN A 43 -4.19 4.01 0.15
CA ASN A 43 -5.04 5.05 0.73
C ASN A 43 -4.27 5.89 1.75
N SER A 44 -3.50 5.25 2.64
CA SER A 44 -2.70 5.95 3.65
C SER A 44 -1.60 6.82 3.01
N GLN A 45 -0.95 6.32 1.96
CA GLN A 45 0.05 7.10 1.23
C GLN A 45 -0.57 8.31 0.52
N GLU A 46 -1.77 8.15 -0.04
CA GLU A 46 -2.50 9.25 -0.69
C GLU A 46 -2.90 10.32 0.32
N GLU A 47 -3.40 9.93 1.50
CA GLU A 47 -3.72 10.86 2.58
C GLU A 47 -2.47 11.62 3.06
N ALA A 48 -1.36 10.90 3.26
CA ALA A 48 -0.09 11.51 3.64
C ALA A 48 0.42 12.49 2.56
N ALA A 49 0.25 12.15 1.27
CA ALA A 49 0.60 13.05 0.17
C ALA A 49 -0.24 14.33 0.18
N ARG A 50 -1.56 14.20 0.36
CA ARG A 50 -2.47 15.35 0.46
C ARG A 50 -2.11 16.29 1.61
N ILE A 51 -1.79 15.73 2.79
CA ILE A 51 -1.36 16.51 3.96
C ILE A 51 -0.05 17.24 3.69
N LYS A 52 0.96 16.54 3.12
CA LYS A 52 2.25 17.14 2.78
C LYS A 52 2.11 18.27 1.77
N ASP A 53 1.24 18.10 0.77
CA ASP A 53 0.98 19.13 -0.23
C ASP A 53 0.26 20.34 0.36
N ALA A 54 -0.72 20.13 1.23
CA ALA A 54 -1.39 21.23 1.94
C ALA A 54 -0.39 22.01 2.80
N LEU A 55 0.48 21.31 3.53
CA LEU A 55 1.54 21.93 4.33
C LEU A 55 2.52 22.72 3.46
N ARG A 56 2.97 22.15 2.34
CA ARG A 56 3.87 22.83 1.41
C ARG A 56 3.25 24.11 0.84
N ARG A 57 1.96 24.07 0.45
CA ARG A 57 1.23 25.25 -0.04
C ARG A 57 1.13 26.33 1.03
N TRP A 58 0.80 25.95 2.25
CA TRP A 58 0.73 26.89 3.37
C TRP A 58 2.10 27.51 3.67
N GLN A 59 3.17 26.71 3.71
CA GLN A 59 4.55 27.22 3.90
C GLN A 59 4.95 28.19 2.78
N ALA A 60 4.63 27.89 1.53
CA ALA A 60 4.91 28.77 0.40
C ALA A 60 4.16 30.11 0.51
N ALA A 61 2.90 30.09 0.96
CA ALA A 61 2.11 31.29 1.19
C ALA A 61 2.65 32.16 2.36
N GLN A 62 3.26 31.53 3.37
CA GLN A 62 3.84 32.21 4.53
C GLN A 62 5.27 32.73 4.31
N ALA A 63 6.01 32.17 3.35
CA ALA A 63 7.40 32.51 3.08
C ALA A 63 7.66 34.01 2.80
N PRO A 64 6.79 34.76 2.08
CA PRO A 64 6.95 36.21 1.90
C PRO A 64 6.83 37.00 3.22
N THR A 65 5.85 36.63 4.06
CA THR A 65 5.60 37.25 5.36
C THR A 65 6.77 37.02 6.32
N MET A 66 7.30 35.80 6.35
CA MET A 66 8.43 35.43 7.21
C MET A 66 9.74 36.09 6.75
N ARG A 67 9.94 36.26 5.44
CA ARG A 67 11.05 37.03 4.85
C ARG A 67 10.97 38.52 5.14
N ALA A 68 9.76 39.09 5.20
CA ALA A 68 9.56 40.49 5.55
C ALA A 68 9.83 40.76 7.04
N MET A 69 9.45 39.84 7.93
CA MET A 69 9.79 39.90 9.36
C MET A 69 11.29 39.74 9.62
N ALA A 70 11.98 38.87 8.90
CA ALA A 70 13.43 38.66 9.07
C ALA A 70 14.32 39.81 8.55
N ARG A 71 13.75 40.80 7.84
CA ARG A 71 14.47 41.98 7.34
C ARG A 71 14.23 43.23 8.20
N ARG A 72 13.46 43.11 9.29
CA ARG A 72 13.15 44.20 10.23
C ARG A 72 14.01 44.13 11.48
#